data_AF-A0A2J8MU88-F1
#
_entry.id   AF-A0A2J8MU88-F1
#
_cell.length_a   1.000
_cell.length_b   1.000
_cell.length_c   1.000
_cell.angle_alpha   90.00
_cell.angle_beta   90.00
_cell.angle_gamma   90.00
#
_symmetry.space_group_name_H-M   'P 1'
#
loop_
_entity.id
_entity.type
_entity.pdbx_description
1 polymer ?
#
loop_
_entity_poly.entity_id
_entity_poly.type
_entity_poly.pdbx_seq_one_letter_code
_entity_poly.pdbx_strand_id
1 'polypeptide(L)'
;MADKLTRIAIVNHDKCKPKKCRQECKKSCPVVRMGKLCIEVTPQSKIAWISETLCIGCGICIKKCPFGALSIVNLPSNLEKETTHRYCANAFKLHRLPIPRPGEVLGLVGTNGIGKSTALKILAGKQKPNLGKYDDPPDWQEILTYFRGSELQNYFTKILEDDLKAIIKPQYVDQIPKAAKGTVGSILDRKDETKTQAIVCQQLDLTHLK
;
A
#
# COMPACT_ATOMS: atom_id res chain seq x y z
N MET A 1 -5.23 15.12 29.02
CA MET A 1 -3.97 14.43 28.67
C MET A 1 -3.76 14.62 27.18
N ALA A 2 -2.67 15.25 26.75
CA ALA A 2 -2.47 15.54 25.34
C ALA A 2 -2.36 14.22 24.55
N ASP A 3 -3.18 14.07 23.50
CA ASP A 3 -3.16 12.91 22.62
C ASP A 3 -1.73 12.68 22.11
N LYS A 4 -1.20 11.47 22.31
CA LYS A 4 0.15 11.11 21.89
C LYS A 4 0.17 11.01 20.36
N LEU A 5 0.52 12.11 19.70
CA LEU A 5 0.64 12.16 18.24
C LEU A 5 1.66 11.14 17.75
N THR A 6 1.19 10.13 17.01
CA THR A 6 2.05 9.17 16.33
C THR A 6 2.61 9.83 15.07
N ARG A 7 3.93 9.69 14.87
CA ARG A 7 4.61 10.29 13.72
C ARG A 7 5.07 9.18 12.78
N ILE A 8 4.78 9.35 11.50
CA ILE A 8 5.29 8.46 10.47
C ILE A 8 6.36 9.20 9.69
N ALA A 9 7.55 8.62 9.65
CA ALA A 9 8.62 9.08 8.79
C ALA A 9 8.68 8.15 7.58
N ILE A 10 8.48 8.69 6.38
CA ILE A 10 8.52 7.97 5.11
C ILE A 10 9.77 8.42 4.35
N VAL A 11 10.53 7.44 3.84
CA VAL A 11 11.73 7.65 3.02
C VAL A 11 11.50 7.01 1.66
N ASN A 12 11.56 7.81 0.61
CA ASN A 12 11.45 7.32 -0.77
C ASN A 12 12.79 6.71 -1.20
N HIS A 13 12.79 5.40 -1.45
CA HIS A 13 13.97 4.61 -1.84
C HIS A 13 14.59 5.06 -3.18
N ASP A 14 13.78 5.53 -4.11
CA ASP A 14 14.25 5.94 -5.44
C ASP A 14 15.00 7.27 -5.37
N LYS A 15 14.50 8.20 -4.56
CA LYS A 15 15.05 9.55 -4.40
C LYS A 15 16.19 9.62 -3.38
N CYS A 16 16.18 8.78 -2.35
CA CYS A 16 17.20 8.84 -1.30
C CYS A 16 18.55 8.35 -1.82
N LYS A 17 19.56 9.22 -1.88
CA LYS A 17 20.93 8.89 -2.29
C LYS A 17 21.97 9.37 -1.26
N PRO A 18 22.24 8.59 -0.19
CA PRO A 18 23.16 8.95 0.89
C PRO A 18 24.58 9.33 0.45
N LYS A 19 25.08 8.71 -0.64
CA LYS A 19 26.39 9.00 -1.24
C LYS A 19 26.49 10.43 -1.79
N LYS A 20 25.40 10.99 -2.33
CA LYS A 20 25.38 12.29 -3.00
C LYS A 20 24.86 13.42 -2.13
N CYS A 21 24.14 13.13 -1.04
CA CYS A 21 23.48 14.14 -0.20
C CYS A 21 24.30 14.60 1.02
N ARG A 22 25.54 14.13 1.23
CA ARG A 22 26.40 14.44 2.39
C ARG A 22 25.73 14.19 3.77
N GLN A 23 24.69 13.34 3.80
CA GLN A 23 23.86 13.04 4.97
C GLN A 23 23.28 14.26 5.70
N GLU A 24 22.82 15.27 4.95
CA GLU A 24 22.25 16.50 5.52
C GLU A 24 21.07 16.26 6.48
N CYS A 25 20.28 15.19 6.26
CA CYS A 25 19.18 14.82 7.15
C CYS A 25 19.67 14.51 8.57
N LYS A 26 20.77 13.78 8.72
CA LYS A 26 21.38 13.44 10.02
C LYS A 26 22.00 14.68 10.67
N LYS A 27 22.76 15.47 9.91
CA LYS A 27 23.44 16.68 10.41
C LYS A 27 22.49 17.79 10.84
N SER A 28 21.36 17.91 10.16
CA SER A 28 20.37 18.96 10.42
C SER A 28 19.34 18.57 11.48
N CYS A 29 19.28 17.30 11.89
CA CYS A 29 18.28 16.84 12.85
C CYS A 29 18.63 17.30 14.27
N PRO A 30 17.75 18.05 14.96
CA PRO A 30 18.02 18.55 16.31
C PRO A 30 18.16 17.41 17.32
N VAL A 31 17.36 16.34 17.17
CA VAL A 31 17.39 15.17 18.06
C VAL A 31 18.74 14.44 17.97
N VAL A 32 19.32 14.39 16.77
CA VAL A 32 20.67 13.83 16.57
C VAL A 32 21.75 14.73 17.16
N ARG A 33 21.61 16.06 17.03
CA ARG A 33 22.52 17.04 17.66
C ARG A 33 22.50 16.96 19.19
N MET A 34 21.38 16.54 19.77
CA MET A 34 21.25 16.26 21.20
C MET A 34 21.84 14.89 21.62
N GLY A 35 22.46 14.14 20.70
CA GLY A 35 23.12 12.86 21.00
C GLY A 35 22.22 11.62 20.90
N LYS A 36 20.98 11.74 20.43
CA LYS A 36 20.06 10.58 20.28
C LYS A 36 20.09 10.03 18.85
N LEU A 37 19.91 8.71 18.70
CA LEU A 37 19.90 8.02 17.41
C LEU A 37 18.54 8.14 16.68
N CYS A 38 18.16 9.36 16.31
CA CYS A 38 16.90 9.59 15.59
C CYS A 38 17.00 9.28 14.09
N ILE A 39 18.13 9.59 13.45
CA ILE A 39 18.36 9.32 12.03
C ILE A 39 19.68 8.58 11.87
N GLU A 40 19.60 7.40 11.27
CA GLU A 40 20.75 6.54 10.98
C GLU A 40 20.99 6.49 9.48
N VAL A 41 22.15 7.00 9.08
CA VAL A 41 22.57 7.00 7.68
C VAL A 41 24.09 7.10 7.62
N THR A 42 24.71 6.27 6.79
CA THR A 42 26.13 6.35 6.44
C THR A 42 26.29 6.58 4.94
N PRO A 43 27.47 7.01 4.45
CA PRO A 43 27.73 7.10 3.01
C PRO A 43 27.56 5.77 2.27
N GLN A 44 27.78 4.64 2.96
CA GLN A 44 27.65 3.30 2.41
C GLN A 44 26.19 2.79 2.43
N SER A 45 25.35 3.34 3.31
CA SER A 45 23.93 3.00 3.38
C SER A 45 23.23 3.25 2.04
N LYS A 46 22.37 2.31 1.64
CA LYS A 46 21.49 2.51 0.48
C LYS A 46 20.40 3.54 0.76
N ILE A 47 19.92 3.61 2.00
CA ILE A 47 18.82 4.47 2.43
C ILE A 47 19.09 5.03 3.84
N ALA A 48 18.46 6.16 4.18
CA ALA A 48 18.43 6.68 5.54
C ALA A 48 17.28 6.04 6.33
N TRP A 49 17.54 5.63 7.56
CA TRP A 49 16.53 5.13 8.49
C TRP A 49 16.19 6.22 9.51
N ILE A 50 14.91 6.35 9.86
CA ILE A 50 14.41 7.35 10.80
C ILE A 50 13.58 6.67 11.88
N SER A 51 13.98 6.83 13.13
CA SER A 51 13.23 6.36 14.28
C SER A 51 11.94 7.18 14.45
N GLU A 52 10.80 6.52 14.29
CA GLU A 52 9.45 7.10 14.48
C GLU A 52 9.18 7.48 15.95
N THR A 53 9.82 6.79 16.90
CA THR A 53 9.67 7.03 18.35
C THR A 53 10.48 8.23 18.84
N LEU A 54 11.71 8.41 18.32
CA LEU A 54 12.59 9.50 18.72
C LEU A 54 12.36 10.79 17.92
N CYS A 55 11.79 10.70 16.72
CA CYS A 55 11.52 11.85 15.88
C CYS A 55 10.48 12.77 16.54
N ILE A 56 10.80 14.07 16.65
CA ILE A 56 9.89 15.09 17.19
C ILE A 56 8.97 15.73 16.13
N GLY A 57 9.16 15.40 14.84
CA GLY A 57 8.34 15.94 13.76
C GLY A 57 8.64 17.38 13.34
N CYS A 58 9.83 17.91 13.64
CA CYS A 58 10.23 19.29 13.31
C CYS A 58 10.31 19.60 11.79
N GLY A 59 10.37 18.58 10.93
CA GLY A 59 10.39 18.75 9.47
C GLY A 59 11.67 19.34 8.88
N ILE A 60 12.70 19.60 9.69
CA ILE A 60 13.98 20.21 9.22
C ILE A 60 14.66 19.31 8.18
N CYS A 61 14.66 17.99 8.41
CA CYS A 61 15.27 17.03 7.49
C CYS A 61 14.59 17.01 6.10
N ILE A 62 13.28 17.31 6.03
CA ILE A 62 12.52 17.39 4.77
C ILE A 62 13.03 18.59 3.96
N LYS A 63 13.06 19.77 4.59
CA LYS A 63 13.50 21.02 3.95
C LYS A 63 14.96 20.99 3.51
N LYS A 64 15.81 20.31 4.27
CA LYS A 64 17.25 20.19 3.97
C LYS A 64 17.60 19.04 3.03
N CYS A 65 16.65 18.17 2.68
CA CYS A 65 16.93 17.07 1.76
C CYS A 65 17.05 17.60 0.32
N PRO A 66 18.22 17.47 -0.35
CA PRO A 66 18.39 17.99 -1.71
C PRO A 66 17.54 17.24 -2.75
N PHE A 67 17.10 16.03 -2.43
CA PHE A 67 16.32 15.18 -3.34
C PHE A 67 14.82 15.12 -2.99
N GLY A 68 14.38 15.80 -1.92
CA GLY A 68 13.00 15.72 -1.44
C GLY A 68 12.54 14.28 -1.16
N ALA A 69 13.44 13.45 -0.59
CA ALA A 69 13.21 12.02 -0.40
C ALA A 69 12.50 11.69 0.93
N LEU A 70 12.30 12.66 1.80
CA LEU A 70 11.77 12.47 3.15
C LEU A 70 10.40 13.13 3.28
N SER A 71 9.47 12.44 3.93
CA SER A 71 8.17 12.98 4.32
C SER A 71 7.89 12.60 5.77
N ILE A 72 7.47 13.56 6.58
CA ILE A 72 7.02 13.31 7.97
C ILE A 72 5.57 13.70 8.04
N VAL A 73 4.73 12.76 8.48
CA VAL A 73 3.31 12.97 8.69
C VAL A 73 3.03 12.79 10.17
N ASN A 74 2.43 13.81 10.79
CA ASN A 74 1.91 13.72 12.14
C ASN A 74 0.49 13.18 12.04
N LEU A 75 0.26 11.99 12.57
CA LEU A 75 -1.05 11.36 12.61
C LEU A 75 -1.64 11.47 14.02
N PRO A 76 -2.97 11.50 14.15
CA PRO A 76 -3.62 11.26 15.43
C PRO A 76 -3.29 9.84 15.92
N SER A 77 -3.10 9.69 17.24
CA SER A 77 -2.77 8.45 17.97
C SER A 77 -3.66 7.26 17.57
N ASN A 78 -4.93 7.53 17.27
CA ASN A 78 -5.94 6.49 17.04
C ASN A 78 -5.71 5.71 15.73
N LEU A 79 -5.03 6.30 14.74
CA LEU A 79 -4.86 5.68 13.42
C LEU A 79 -3.78 4.58 13.41
N GLU A 80 -2.90 4.55 14.41
CA GLU A 80 -1.84 3.55 14.49
C GLU A 80 -2.36 2.14 14.76
N LYS A 81 -3.42 2.04 15.57
CA LYS A 81 -4.08 0.76 15.87
C LYS A 81 -4.75 0.14 14.64
N GLU A 82 -5.10 0.95 13.65
CA GLU A 82 -5.83 0.55 12.45
C GLU A 82 -4.90 0.31 11.24
N THR A 83 -3.66 -0.08 11.52
CA THR A 83 -2.68 -0.40 10.49
C THR A 83 -3.04 -1.72 9.80
N THR A 84 -3.32 -1.67 8.50
CA THR A 84 -3.61 -2.88 7.73
C THR A 84 -2.35 -3.47 7.11
N HIS A 85 -1.49 -2.64 6.53
CA HIS A 85 -0.31 -3.11 5.82
C HIS A 85 0.84 -2.10 5.85
N ARG A 86 2.08 -2.57 5.96
CA ARG A 86 3.30 -1.77 5.83
C ARG A 86 4.31 -2.54 4.98
N TYR A 87 4.92 -1.90 3.99
CA TYR A 87 5.88 -2.60 3.14
C TYR A 87 7.23 -2.82 3.85
N CYS A 88 7.77 -1.77 4.48
CA CYS A 88 9.06 -1.79 5.19
C CYS A 88 9.10 -0.71 6.28
N ALA A 89 10.19 -0.70 7.06
CA ALA A 89 10.56 0.43 7.90
C ALA A 89 10.63 1.72 7.08
N ASN A 90 10.00 2.79 7.57
CA ASN A 90 9.90 4.09 6.91
C ASN A 90 9.35 4.05 5.47
N ALA A 91 8.56 3.05 5.12
CA ALA A 91 7.89 2.97 3.83
C ALA A 91 6.40 3.33 3.96
N PHE A 92 5.67 3.21 2.84
CA PHE A 92 4.23 3.42 2.80
C PHE A 92 3.50 2.49 3.78
N LYS A 93 2.56 3.07 4.53
CA LYS A 93 1.71 2.41 5.51
C LYS A 93 0.25 2.64 5.12
N LEU A 94 -0.50 1.55 4.97
CA LEU A 94 -1.93 1.57 4.69
C LEU A 94 -2.71 1.45 5.99
N HIS A 95 -3.65 2.38 6.19
CA HIS A 95 -4.56 2.40 7.33
C HIS A 95 -5.97 2.11 6.85
N ARG A 96 -6.66 1.20 7.54
CA ARG A 96 -8.00 0.71 7.21
C ARG A 96 -8.10 0.11 5.79
N LEU A 97 -9.23 -0.55 5.54
CA LEU A 97 -9.61 -1.01 4.20
C LEU A 97 -11.03 -0.55 3.88
N PRO A 98 -11.32 -0.23 2.61
CA PRO A 98 -12.69 -0.03 2.17
C PRO A 98 -13.43 -1.38 2.18
N ILE A 99 -14.71 -1.36 2.55
CA ILE A 99 -15.52 -2.56 2.73
C ILE A 99 -16.46 -2.71 1.53
N PRO A 100 -16.27 -3.73 0.66
CA PRO A 100 -17.19 -3.99 -0.44
C PRO A 100 -18.48 -4.63 0.08
N ARG A 101 -19.62 -4.08 -0.35
CA ARG A 101 -20.96 -4.62 -0.04
C ARG A 101 -21.59 -5.25 -1.29
N PRO A 102 -22.15 -6.46 -1.20
CA PRO A 102 -22.84 -7.09 -2.32
C PRO A 102 -23.98 -6.21 -2.85
N GLY A 103 -24.10 -6.10 -4.18
CA GLY A 103 -25.14 -5.31 -4.83
C GLY A 103 -24.86 -3.81 -4.90
N GLU A 104 -23.79 -3.32 -4.28
CA GLU A 104 -23.41 -1.89 -4.28
C GLU A 104 -22.09 -1.66 -5.02
N VAL A 105 -21.98 -0.49 -5.66
CA VAL A 105 -20.72 -0.03 -6.28
C VAL A 105 -19.96 0.86 -5.31
N LEU A 106 -18.81 0.38 -4.84
CA LEU A 106 -17.96 1.14 -3.93
C LEU A 106 -17.00 2.06 -4.69
N GLY A 107 -17.20 3.37 -4.54
CA GLY A 107 -16.28 4.39 -5.07
C GLY A 107 -15.05 4.60 -4.20
N LEU A 108 -13.85 4.51 -4.77
CA LEU A 108 -12.58 4.79 -4.08
C LEU A 108 -11.85 5.98 -4.72
N VAL A 109 -11.95 7.15 -4.08
CA VAL A 109 -11.37 8.41 -4.56
C VAL A 109 -10.21 8.84 -3.65
N GLY A 110 -9.15 9.36 -4.26
CA GLY A 110 -7.99 9.89 -3.54
C GLY A 110 -6.83 10.20 -4.47
N THR A 111 -5.80 10.84 -3.97
CA THR A 111 -4.58 11.14 -4.75
C THR A 111 -3.79 9.87 -5.08
N ASN A 112 -2.88 9.97 -6.06
CA ASN A 112 -1.97 8.86 -6.37
C ASN A 112 -0.98 8.68 -5.21
N GLY A 113 -0.65 7.42 -4.89
CA GLY A 113 0.25 7.09 -3.79
C GLY A 113 -0.40 6.99 -2.40
N ILE A 114 -1.73 7.18 -2.28
CA ILE A 114 -2.46 7.00 -1.01
C ILE A 114 -2.77 5.54 -0.66
N GLY A 115 -2.41 4.59 -1.53
CA GLY A 115 -2.59 3.16 -1.29
C GLY A 115 -3.82 2.50 -1.91
N LYS A 116 -4.55 3.18 -2.81
CA LYS A 116 -5.72 2.61 -3.51
C LYS A 116 -5.41 1.25 -4.15
N SER A 117 -4.33 1.17 -4.93
CA SER A 117 -3.94 -0.06 -5.61
C SER A 117 -3.49 -1.15 -4.62
N THR A 118 -2.94 -0.78 -3.46
CA THR A 118 -2.59 -1.73 -2.39
C THR A 118 -3.84 -2.27 -1.70
N ALA A 119 -4.82 -1.42 -1.40
CA ALA A 119 -6.10 -1.84 -0.83
C ALA A 119 -6.82 -2.83 -1.75
N LEU A 120 -6.87 -2.55 -3.06
CA LEU A 120 -7.46 -3.47 -4.04
C LEU A 120 -6.73 -4.82 -4.09
N LYS A 121 -5.39 -4.83 -4.07
CA LYS A 121 -4.60 -6.08 -4.04
C LYS A 121 -4.89 -6.92 -2.79
N ILE A 122 -5.08 -6.28 -1.65
CA ILE A 122 -5.43 -6.96 -0.39
C ILE A 122 -6.85 -7.54 -0.48
N LEU A 123 -7.81 -6.74 -0.92
CA LEU A 123 -9.20 -7.19 -1.10
C LEU A 123 -9.33 -8.29 -2.14
N ALA A 124 -8.41 -8.41 -3.10
CA ALA A 124 -8.41 -9.50 -4.07
C ALA A 124 -7.63 -10.75 -3.63
N GLY A 125 -7.16 -10.80 -2.39
CA GLY A 125 -6.34 -11.92 -1.89
C GLY A 125 -4.95 -12.04 -2.53
N LYS A 126 -4.57 -11.14 -3.45
CA LYS A 126 -3.24 -11.16 -4.10
C LYS A 126 -2.11 -10.71 -3.18
N GLN A 127 -2.45 -10.03 -2.09
CA GLN A 127 -1.49 -9.56 -1.08
C GLN A 127 -2.08 -9.72 0.32
N LYS A 128 -1.41 -10.50 1.17
CA LYS A 128 -1.82 -10.68 2.58
C LYS A 128 -1.55 -9.39 3.38
N PRO A 129 -2.51 -8.87 4.17
CA PRO A 129 -2.24 -7.76 5.09
C PRO A 129 -1.29 -8.24 6.18
N ASN A 130 -0.37 -7.38 6.63
CA ASN A 130 0.62 -7.76 7.64
C ASN A 130 0.46 -6.99 8.96
N LEU A 131 -0.60 -6.20 9.08
CA LEU A 131 -0.94 -5.44 10.28
C LEU A 131 0.20 -4.53 10.79
N GLY A 132 1.12 -4.15 9.91
CA GLY A 132 2.31 -3.37 10.25
C GLY A 132 3.54 -4.20 10.68
N LYS A 133 3.39 -5.52 10.89
CA LYS A 133 4.48 -6.46 11.14
C LYS A 133 5.10 -6.92 9.81
N TYR A 134 6.02 -6.12 9.26
CA TYR A 134 6.63 -6.43 7.95
C TYR A 134 7.80 -7.42 8.03
N ASP A 135 8.48 -7.52 9.17
CA ASP A 135 9.59 -8.47 9.38
C ASP A 135 9.08 -9.89 9.66
N ASP A 136 7.95 -10.00 10.36
CA ASP A 136 7.28 -11.26 10.69
C ASP A 136 5.77 -11.15 10.39
N PRO A 137 5.36 -11.38 9.13
CA PRO A 137 3.97 -11.18 8.71
C PRO A 137 3.03 -12.24 9.32
N PRO A 138 1.94 -11.84 9.99
CA PRO A 138 1.01 -12.74 10.67
C PRO A 138 0.29 -13.67 9.70
N ASP A 139 -0.16 -14.82 10.21
CA ASP A 139 -1.02 -15.74 9.46
C ASP A 139 -2.46 -15.27 9.34
N TRP A 140 -3.20 -15.91 8.45
CA TRP A 140 -4.61 -15.59 8.21
C TRP A 140 -5.47 -15.70 9.47
N GLN A 141 -5.16 -16.61 10.39
CA GLN A 141 -5.87 -16.75 11.68
C GLN A 141 -5.72 -15.50 12.56
N GLU A 142 -4.51 -14.93 12.64
CA GLU A 142 -4.25 -13.67 13.34
C GLU A 142 -4.94 -12.50 12.66
N ILE A 143 -4.93 -12.45 11.33
CA ILE A 143 -5.57 -11.40 10.53
C ILE A 143 -7.09 -11.42 10.74
N LEU A 144 -7.73 -12.60 10.68
CA LEU A 144 -9.17 -12.74 10.94
C LEU A 144 -9.53 -12.36 12.38
N THR A 145 -8.65 -12.67 13.33
CA THR A 145 -8.82 -12.26 14.74
C THR A 145 -8.72 -10.74 14.89
N TYR A 146 -7.81 -10.09 14.15
CA TYR A 146 -7.69 -8.63 14.13
C TYR A 146 -8.95 -7.95 13.58
N PHE A 147 -9.54 -8.51 12.51
CA PHE A 147 -10.78 -8.00 11.93
C PHE A 147 -12.06 -8.52 12.61
N ARG A 148 -11.95 -9.17 13.77
CA ARG A 148 -13.09 -9.81 14.43
C ARG A 148 -14.21 -8.81 14.73
N GLY A 149 -15.44 -9.16 14.34
CA GLY A 149 -16.61 -8.30 14.53
C GLY A 149 -16.76 -7.19 13.47
N SER A 150 -15.96 -7.22 12.40
CA SER A 150 -16.12 -6.35 11.23
C SER A 150 -16.63 -7.12 10.00
N GLU A 151 -17.24 -6.43 9.05
CA GLU A 151 -17.66 -7.01 7.76
C GLU A 151 -16.49 -7.61 6.96
N LEU A 152 -15.27 -7.10 7.18
CA LEU A 152 -14.05 -7.59 6.52
C LEU A 152 -13.68 -9.02 6.97
N GLN A 153 -14.04 -9.43 8.18
CA GLN A 153 -13.80 -10.80 8.64
C GLN A 153 -14.51 -11.79 7.72
N ASN A 154 -15.82 -11.59 7.51
CA ASN A 154 -16.63 -12.45 6.65
C ASN A 154 -16.13 -12.41 5.20
N TYR A 155 -15.70 -11.25 4.72
CA TYR A 155 -15.14 -11.10 3.38
C TYR A 155 -13.84 -11.91 3.20
N PHE A 156 -12.90 -11.83 4.14
CA PHE A 156 -11.66 -12.60 4.08
C PHE A 156 -11.89 -14.10 4.25
N THR A 157 -12.83 -14.52 5.09
CA THR A 157 -13.21 -15.94 5.21
C THR A 157 -13.69 -16.49 3.86
N LYS A 158 -14.58 -15.78 3.16
CA LYS A 158 -15.07 -16.19 1.83
C LYS A 158 -13.97 -16.25 0.77
N ILE A 159 -12.95 -15.41 0.88
CA ILE A 159 -11.77 -15.48 -0.01
C ILE A 159 -10.92 -16.71 0.31
N LEU A 160 -10.76 -17.07 1.58
CA LEU A 160 -9.96 -18.21 2.01
C LEU A 160 -10.62 -19.56 1.72
N GLU A 161 -11.95 -19.61 1.76
CA GLU A 161 -12.75 -20.78 1.41
C GLU A 161 -12.91 -20.95 -0.12
N ASP A 162 -12.26 -20.10 -0.93
CA ASP A 162 -12.37 -20.03 -2.40
C ASP A 162 -13.80 -19.79 -2.95
N ASP A 163 -14.77 -19.52 -2.08
CA ASP A 163 -16.15 -19.13 -2.43
C ASP A 163 -16.23 -17.79 -3.17
N LEU A 164 -15.24 -16.91 -2.97
CA LEU A 164 -15.20 -15.58 -3.59
C LEU A 164 -13.85 -15.29 -4.25
N LYS A 165 -13.83 -15.34 -5.59
CA LYS A 165 -12.68 -14.96 -6.41
C LYS A 165 -12.81 -13.53 -6.93
N ALA A 166 -12.07 -12.61 -6.32
CA ALA A 166 -12.04 -11.22 -6.75
C ALA A 166 -11.09 -11.01 -7.94
N ILE A 167 -11.61 -10.44 -9.03
CA ILE A 167 -10.85 -10.10 -10.24
C ILE A 167 -10.52 -8.60 -10.21
N ILE A 168 -9.24 -8.26 -10.46
CA ILE A 168 -8.78 -6.87 -10.58
C ILE A 168 -8.39 -6.59 -12.02
N LYS A 169 -8.95 -5.53 -12.60
CA LYS A 169 -8.43 -4.94 -13.85
C LYS A 169 -7.08 -4.26 -13.59
N PRO A 170 -5.98 -4.66 -14.26
CA PRO A 170 -4.69 -4.01 -14.10
C PRO A 170 -4.77 -2.51 -14.36
N GLN A 171 -4.06 -1.72 -13.55
CA GLN A 171 -4.01 -0.26 -13.72
C GLN A 171 -3.32 0.15 -15.04
N TYR A 172 -2.32 -0.61 -15.47
CA TYR A 172 -1.59 -0.38 -16.73
C TYR A 172 -2.12 -1.31 -17.82
N VAL A 173 -3.02 -0.80 -18.66
CA VAL A 173 -3.63 -1.58 -19.77
C VAL A 173 -2.64 -1.95 -20.86
N ASP A 174 -1.55 -1.16 -21.03
CA ASP A 174 -0.49 -1.40 -22.02
C ASP A 174 0.29 -2.69 -21.78
N GLN A 175 0.16 -3.29 -20.59
CA GLN A 175 0.78 -4.56 -20.25
C GLN A 175 -0.03 -5.77 -20.73
N ILE A 176 -1.31 -5.58 -21.07
CA ILE A 176 -2.21 -6.66 -21.48
C ILE A 176 -1.71 -7.35 -22.77
N PRO A 177 -1.31 -6.63 -23.84
CA PRO A 177 -0.83 -7.27 -25.07
C PRO A 177 0.47 -8.07 -24.89
N LYS A 178 1.28 -7.73 -23.89
CA LYS A 178 2.51 -8.48 -23.58
C LYS A 178 2.20 -9.82 -22.92
N ALA A 179 1.13 -9.89 -22.13
CA ALA A 179 0.75 -11.08 -21.37
C ALA A 179 -0.18 -12.01 -22.17
N ALA A 180 -1.02 -11.46 -23.05
CA ALA A 180 -1.98 -12.22 -23.84
C ALA A 180 -1.64 -12.12 -25.34
N LYS A 181 -1.11 -13.20 -25.90
CA LYS A 181 -0.87 -13.37 -27.33
C LYS A 181 -2.09 -14.04 -27.98
N GLY A 182 -2.51 -13.56 -29.15
CA GLY A 182 -3.63 -14.10 -29.93
C GLY A 182 -4.61 -13.02 -30.40
N THR A 183 -5.68 -13.44 -31.08
CA THR A 183 -6.80 -12.57 -31.45
C THR A 183 -7.69 -12.31 -30.23
N VAL A 184 -8.37 -11.17 -30.21
CA VAL A 184 -9.27 -10.79 -29.10
C VAL A 184 -10.36 -11.84 -28.89
N GLY A 185 -10.98 -12.34 -29.97
CA GLY A 185 -11.96 -13.43 -29.92
C GLY A 185 -11.45 -14.66 -29.16
N SER A 186 -10.29 -15.18 -29.54
CA SER A 186 -9.67 -16.36 -28.88
C SER A 186 -9.38 -16.15 -27.39
N ILE A 187 -9.03 -14.92 -27.00
CA ILE A 187 -8.74 -14.58 -25.61
C ILE A 187 -10.02 -14.53 -24.78
N LEU A 188 -11.09 -13.97 -25.35
CA LEU A 188 -12.42 -13.92 -24.73
C LEU A 188 -12.97 -15.34 -24.55
N ASP A 189 -12.91 -16.19 -25.60
CA ASP A 189 -13.39 -17.57 -25.53
C ASP A 189 -12.67 -18.39 -24.45
N ARG A 190 -11.35 -18.22 -24.32
CA ARG A 190 -10.54 -18.90 -23.31
C ARG A 190 -10.83 -18.42 -21.88
N LYS A 191 -11.37 -17.21 -21.71
CA LYS A 191 -11.57 -16.56 -20.41
C LYS A 191 -13.04 -16.45 -20.00
N ASP A 192 -13.97 -16.94 -20.83
CA ASP A 192 -15.39 -16.96 -20.50
C ASP A 192 -15.71 -18.12 -19.53
N GLU A 193 -15.57 -17.84 -18.23
CA GLU A 193 -15.97 -18.77 -17.17
C GLU A 193 -17.48 -18.69 -16.87
N THR A 194 -18.15 -17.58 -17.21
CA THR A 194 -19.54 -17.28 -16.81
C THR A 194 -20.58 -17.48 -17.91
N LYS A 195 -20.17 -17.85 -19.13
CA LYS A 195 -21.04 -18.02 -20.31
C LYS A 195 -21.85 -16.76 -20.67
N THR A 196 -21.31 -15.59 -20.33
CA THR A 196 -21.96 -14.28 -20.53
C THR A 196 -21.31 -13.48 -21.66
N GLN A 197 -20.33 -14.05 -22.36
CA GLN A 197 -19.57 -13.37 -23.40
C GLN A 197 -20.46 -12.71 -24.46
N ALA A 198 -21.52 -13.37 -24.92
CA ALA A 198 -22.41 -12.82 -25.97
C ALA A 198 -23.08 -11.50 -25.54
N ILE A 199 -23.58 -11.46 -24.30
CA ILE A 199 -24.24 -10.28 -23.73
C ILE A 199 -23.23 -9.16 -23.56
N VAL A 200 -22.05 -9.46 -23.01
CA VAL A 200 -20.99 -8.48 -22.77
C VAL A 200 -20.44 -7.92 -24.08
N CYS A 201 -20.25 -8.76 -25.10
CA CYS A 201 -19.80 -8.31 -26.43
C CYS A 201 -20.81 -7.40 -27.11
N GLN A 202 -22.11 -7.65 -26.91
CA GLN A 202 -23.17 -6.77 -27.42
C GLN A 202 -23.20 -5.43 -26.66
N GLN A 203 -23.05 -5.44 -25.34
CA GLN A 203 -23.05 -4.21 -24.53
C GLN A 203 -21.82 -3.33 -24.75
N LEU A 204 -20.70 -3.92 -25.14
CA LEU A 204 -19.43 -3.21 -25.38
C LEU A 204 -19.12 -3.00 -26.87
N ASP A 205 -20.07 -3.29 -27.77
CA ASP A 205 -19.94 -3.16 -29.23
C ASP A 205 -18.73 -3.92 -29.84
N LEU A 206 -18.41 -5.08 -29.29
CA LEU A 206 -17.26 -5.93 -29.70
C LEU A 206 -17.65 -7.05 -30.68
N THR A 207 -18.85 -7.02 -31.25
CA THR A 207 -19.38 -8.09 -32.13
C THR A 207 -18.57 -8.25 -33.43
N HIS A 208 -17.87 -7.21 -33.85
CA HIS A 208 -17.01 -7.18 -35.05
C HIS A 208 -15.61 -7.79 -34.82
N LEU A 209 -15.23 -8.11 -33.58
CA LEU A 209 -13.91 -8.64 -33.22
C LEU A 209 -13.87 -10.18 -33.08
N LYS A 210 -14.96 -10.84 -33.47
CA LYS A 210 -15.03 -12.30 -33.55
C LYS A 210 -14.28 -12.82 -34.78
#